data_AF-A0A242C004-F1
#
_entry.id   AF-A0A242C004-F1
#
_cell.length_a   1.000
_cell.length_b   1.000
_cell.length_c   1.000
_cell.angle_alpha   90.00
_cell.angle_beta   90.00
_cell.angle_gamma   90.00
#
_symmetry.space_group_name_H-M   'P 1'
#
loop_
_entity.id
_entity.type
_entity.pdbx_description
1 polymer ?
#
loop_
_entity_poly.entity_id
_entity_poly.type
_entity_poly.pdbx_seq_one_letter_code
_entity_poly.pdbx_strand_id
1 'polypeptide(L)'
;MSKEERPFECYILGQRNEHGMIEWLIDDLAYDWRELDYYLSQAGYLCDYVDGECWKYRLKTSNQIDLYIRKIRIPQEKEKTTT
;
A
#
# COMPACT_ATOMS: atom_id res chain seq x y z
N MET A 1 -8.85 -31.66 -9.31
CA MET A 1 -7.67 -30.77 -9.36
C MET A 1 -7.93 -29.61 -8.43
N SER A 2 -7.36 -29.62 -7.23
CA SER A 2 -7.41 -28.49 -6.31
C SER A 2 -6.69 -27.31 -6.98
N LYS A 3 -7.42 -26.23 -7.27
CA LYS A 3 -6.79 -24.95 -7.59
C LYS A 3 -5.97 -24.58 -6.36
N GLU A 4 -4.64 -24.63 -6.46
CA GLU A 4 -3.78 -24.00 -5.48
C GLU A 4 -4.09 -22.51 -5.53
N GLU A 5 -4.90 -22.05 -4.59
CA GLU A 5 -5.21 -20.64 -4.37
C GLU A 5 -3.92 -19.95 -3.94
N ARG A 6 -3.28 -19.26 -4.89
CA ARG A 6 -2.02 -18.55 -4.67
C ARG A 6 -2.32 -17.24 -3.94
N PRO A 7 -1.50 -16.86 -2.94
CA PRO A 7 -1.63 -15.54 -2.32
C PRO A 7 -1.56 -14.47 -3.41
N PHE A 8 -2.44 -13.47 -3.34
CA PHE A 8 -2.41 -12.36 -4.28
C PHE A 8 -1.61 -11.19 -3.68
N GLU A 9 -0.83 -10.54 -4.53
CA GLU A 9 -0.05 -9.36 -4.18
C GLU A 9 -0.87 -8.12 -4.48
N CYS A 10 -0.92 -7.18 -3.53
CA CYS A 10 -1.55 -5.87 -3.70
C CYS A 10 -0.76 -4.81 -2.94
N TYR A 11 -1.22 -3.57 -3.00
CA TYR A 11 -0.56 -2.40 -2.44
C TYR A 11 -1.53 -1.63 -1.58
N ILE A 12 -1.03 -1.11 -0.46
CA ILE A 12 -1.81 -0.35 0.52
C ILE A 12 -1.19 1.03 0.73
N LEU A 13 -2.04 2.04 0.88
CA LEU A 13 -1.64 3.38 1.28
C LEU A 13 -1.51 3.46 2.80
N GLY A 14 -0.45 4.09 3.28
CA GLY A 14 -0.24 4.38 4.70
C GLY A 14 0.07 5.85 4.92
N GLN A 15 -0.39 6.39 6.04
CA GLN A 15 -0.18 7.78 6.44
C GLN A 15 0.52 7.87 7.78
N ARG A 16 1.49 8.78 7.88
CA ARG A 16 2.11 9.12 9.16
C ARG A 16 1.13 9.93 10.00
N ASN A 17 0.81 9.45 11.19
CA ASN A 17 -0.04 10.15 12.14
C ASN A 17 0.76 11.16 13.00
N GLU A 18 0.05 11.89 13.87
CA GLU A 18 0.63 12.90 14.75
C GLU A 18 1.66 12.36 15.75
N HIS A 19 1.58 11.06 16.07
CA HIS A 19 2.54 10.38 16.94
C HIS A 19 3.77 9.86 16.17
N GLY A 20 3.81 10.05 14.85
CA GLY A 20 4.87 9.59 13.98
C GLY A 20 4.80 8.12 13.60
N MET A 21 3.69 7.44 13.90
CA MET A 21 3.41 6.06 13.50
C MET A 21 2.73 6.02 12.13
N ILE A 22 2.82 4.89 11.43
CA ILE A 22 2.15 4.69 10.14
C ILE A 22 0.81 4.01 10.37
N GLU A 23 -0.27 4.66 9.94
CA GLU A 23 -1.62 4.11 9.89
C GLU A 23 -1.90 3.63 8.45
N TRP A 24 -2.25 2.36 8.31
CA TRP A 24 -2.51 1.75 7.01
C TRP A 24 -4.00 1.83 6.67
N LEU A 25 -4.31 2.37 5.49
CA LEU A 25 -5.68 2.58 5.01
C LEU A 25 -6.15 1.31 4.30
N ILE A 26 -6.73 0.38 5.08
CA ILE A 26 -7.10 -0.98 4.62
C ILE A 26 -8.18 -0.96 3.54
N ASP A 27 -8.99 0.09 3.48
CA ASP A 27 -10.03 0.25 2.45
C ASP A 27 -9.46 0.68 1.08
N ASP A 28 -8.21 1.17 1.03
CA ASP A 28 -7.54 1.68 -0.16
C ASP A 28 -6.49 0.69 -0.70
N LEU A 29 -6.94 -0.55 -0.99
CA LEU A 29 -6.10 -1.55 -1.66
C LEU A 29 -6.07 -1.33 -3.17
N ALA A 30 -4.86 -1.29 -3.74
CA ALA A 30 -4.64 -1.23 -5.19
C ALA A 30 -3.92 -2.49 -5.69
N TYR A 31 -4.31 -2.99 -6.86
CA TYR A 31 -3.63 -4.12 -7.51
C TYR A 31 -2.37 -3.69 -8.27
N ASP A 32 -2.30 -2.43 -8.71
CA ASP A 32 -1.10 -1.80 -9.27
C ASP A 32 -0.73 -0.57 -8.41
N TRP A 33 0.50 -0.56 -7.88
CA TRP A 33 1.01 0.55 -7.08
C TRP A 33 1.02 1.88 -7.84
N ARG A 34 1.07 1.84 -9.19
CA ARG A 34 1.06 3.03 -10.03
C ARG A 34 -0.22 3.85 -9.90
N GLU A 35 -1.33 3.23 -9.52
CA GLU A 35 -2.60 3.93 -9.30
C GLU A 35 -2.48 4.86 -8.08
N LEU A 36 -1.92 4.35 -6.99
CA LEU A 36 -1.63 5.12 -5.79
C LEU A 36 -0.53 6.16 -6.04
N ASP A 37 0.55 5.81 -6.76
CA ASP A 37 1.61 6.75 -7.12
C ASP A 37 1.07 7.92 -7.95
N TYR A 38 0.22 7.64 -8.95
CA TYR A 38 -0.42 8.65 -9.75
C TYR A 38 -1.32 9.56 -8.91
N TYR A 39 -2.17 9.00 -8.05
CA TYR A 39 -3.00 9.77 -7.12
C TYR A 39 -2.18 10.72 -6.25
N LEU A 40 -1.10 10.22 -5.64
CA LEU A 40 -0.18 11.01 -4.81
C LEU A 40 0.51 12.11 -5.62
N SER A 41 0.92 11.83 -6.85
CA SER A 41 1.53 12.82 -7.74
C SER A 41 0.58 13.99 -8.05
N GLN A 42 -0.72 13.71 -8.27
CA GLN A 42 -1.75 14.72 -8.51
C GLN A 42 -2.01 15.56 -7.25
N ALA A 43 -1.92 14.94 -6.08
CA ALA A 43 -2.01 15.62 -4.78
C ALA A 43 -0.74 16.41 -4.40
N GLY A 44 0.29 16.42 -5.25
CA GLY A 44 1.50 17.21 -5.04
C GLY A 44 2.59 16.53 -4.21
N TYR A 45 2.48 15.22 -3.99
CA TYR A 45 3.52 14.44 -3.35
C TYR A 45 4.62 14.04 -4.36
N LEU A 46 5.83 13.84 -3.84
CA LEU A 46 6.97 13.30 -4.55
C LEU A 46 7.40 12.00 -3.89
N CYS A 47 7.70 11.00 -4.71
CA CYS A 47 8.36 9.79 -4.26
C CYS A 47 9.85 10.08 -3.99
N ASP A 48 10.27 9.97 -2.74
CA ASP A 48 11.64 10.28 -2.29
C ASP A 48 12.50 9.00 -2.25
N TYR A 49 11.88 7.84 -2.03
CA TYR A 49 12.58 6.56 -1.88
C TYR A 49 11.72 5.36 -2.30
N VAL A 50 12.35 4.35 -2.90
CA VAL A 50 11.75 3.05 -3.29
C VAL A 50 12.73 1.91 -3.00
N ASP A 51 12.27 0.83 -2.36
CA ASP A 51 13.03 -0.41 -2.15
C ASP A 51 12.40 -1.67 -2.81
N GLY A 52 11.36 -1.47 -3.63
CA GLY A 52 10.64 -2.53 -4.33
C GLY A 52 9.45 -3.12 -3.56
N GLU A 53 9.40 -2.90 -2.24
CA GLU A 53 8.26 -3.27 -1.40
C GLU A 53 7.60 -2.06 -0.73
N CYS A 54 8.32 -0.94 -0.60
CA CYS A 54 7.88 0.27 0.04
C CYS A 54 8.31 1.50 -0.76
N TRP A 55 7.37 2.44 -0.92
CA TRP A 55 7.58 3.75 -1.51
C TRP A 55 7.28 4.81 -0.46
N LYS A 56 8.11 5.84 -0.37
CA LYS A 56 8.00 6.91 0.63
C LYS A 56 7.74 8.24 -0.06
N TYR A 57 6.71 8.93 0.41
CA TYR A 57 6.20 10.15 -0.20
C TYR A 57 6.21 11.32 0.78
N ARG A 58 6.62 12.48 0.25
CA ARG A 58 6.55 13.78 0.94
C ARG A 58 5.89 14.81 0.05
N LEU A 59 5.29 15.83 0.65
CA LEU A 59 4.84 16.99 -0.11
C LEU A 59 6.04 17.74 -0.72
N LYS A 60 5.86 18.34 -1.89
CA LYS A 60 6.89 19.20 -2.52
C LYS A 60 7.40 20.31 -1.61
N THR A 61 6.54 20.80 -0.72
CA THR A 61 6.80 21.91 0.22
C THR A 61 7.33 21.44 1.58
N SER A 62 7.48 20.13 1.78
CA SER A 62 7.89 19.53 3.05
C SER A 62 9.08 18.59 2.84
N ASN A 63 9.94 18.50 3.86
CA ASN A 63 11.00 17.49 3.93
C ASN A 63 10.58 16.28 4.79
N GLN A 64 9.35 16.29 5.29
CA GLN A 64 8.80 15.19 6.08
C GLN A 64 8.16 14.15 5.16
N ILE A 65 8.46 12.88 5.38
CA ILE A 65 7.71 11.77 4.78
C ILE A 65 6.37 11.65 5.50
N ASP A 66 5.29 11.77 4.75
CA ASP A 66 3.93 11.79 5.27
C ASP A 66 3.11 10.58 4.79
N LEU A 67 3.44 10.03 3.61
CA LEU A 67 2.68 8.94 2.99
C LEU A 67 3.60 7.82 2.52
N TYR A 68 3.05 6.61 2.48
CA TYR A 68 3.73 5.38 2.14
C TYR A 68 2.86 4.53 1.23
N ILE A 69 3.41 3.94 0.19
CA ILE A 69 2.79 2.79 -0.47
C ILE A 69 3.56 1.57 -0.05
N ARG A 70 2.87 0.50 0.32
CA ARG A 70 3.50 -0.77 0.68
C ARG A 70 2.88 -1.94 -0.06
N LYS A 71 3.74 -2.79 -0.60
CA LYS A 71 3.35 -4.09 -1.14
C LYS A 71 2.99 -5.03 0.01
N ILE A 72 1.83 -5.67 -0.09
CA ILE A 72 1.36 -6.67 0.87
C ILE A 72 0.92 -7.94 0.14
N ARG A 73 0.91 -9.05 0.88
CA ARG A 73 0.42 -10.35 0.42
C ARG A 73 -0.78 -10.73 1.26
N ILE A 74 -1.93 -10.88 0.62
CA ILE A 74 -3.15 -11.31 1.30
C ILE A 74 -3.29 -12.82 1.09
N PRO A 75 -3.32 -13.61 2.17
CA PRO A 75 -3.65 -15.03 2.05
C PRO A 75 -5.11 -15.17 1.61
N GLN A 76 -5.39 -16.02 0.62
CA GLN A 76 -6.76 -16.41 0.34
C GLN A 76 -7.21 -17.38 1.45
N GLU A 77 -8.20 -16.98 2.25
CA GLU A 77 -8.78 -17.89 3.23
C GLU A 77 -9.49 -19.03 2.51
N LYS A 78 -9.17 -20.28 2.88
CA LYS A 78 -10.00 -21.42 2.50
C LYS A 78 -11.36 -21.22 3.15
N GLU A 79 -12.41 -21.04 2.36
CA GLU A 79 -13.76 -21.31 2.84
C GLU A 79 -13.75 -22.72 3.43
N LYS A 80 -13.83 -22.82 4.76
CA LYS A 80 -14.14 -24.08 5.41
C LYS A 80 -15.59 -24.35 5.10
N THR A 81 -15.86 -25.04 3.99
CA THR A 81 -17.14 -25.71 3.75
C THR A 81 -17.43 -26.55 5.00
N THR A 82 -18.37 -26.07 5.78
CA THR A 82 -18.89 -26.79 6.94
C THR A 82 -19.88 -27.79 6.36
N THR A 83 -19.59 -29.06 6.58
CA THR A 83 -20.31 -30.25 6.12
C THR A 83 -21.80 -30.22 6.45
#